data_AF-A0A3C0VWQ2-F1
#
_entry.id   AF-A0A3C0VWQ2-F1
#
_cell.length_a   1.000
_cell.length_b   1.000
_cell.length_c   1.000
_cell.angle_alpha   90.00
_cell.angle_beta   90.00
_cell.angle_gamma   90.00
#
_symmetry.space_group_name_H-M   'P 1'
#
loop_
_entity.id
_entity.type
_entity.pdbx_description
1 polymer ?
#
loop_
_entity_poly.entity_id
_entity_poly.type
_entity_poly.pdbx_seq_one_letter_code
_entity_poly.pdbx_strand_id
1 'polypeptide(L)'
;WVKIFGKPYRENRRRVGYVPQRESVDWDFPVTVMDVVMMGRYGHVGWFKRPKKADRDIARDCLDKVKMLPFANRQISNLSGGQQQRVFLARALAQESDVYFMDEPFAGV
;
A
#
# COMPACT_ATOMS: atom_id res chain seq x y z
N TRP A 1 -24.76 1.75 -14.57
CA TRP A 1 -24.42 0.87 -13.42
C TRP A 1 -23.07 0.23 -13.67
N VAL A 2 -22.06 0.50 -12.85
CA VAL A 2 -20.74 -0.14 -12.99
C VAL A 2 -20.75 -1.48 -12.24
N LYS A 3 -20.35 -2.55 -12.93
CA LYS A 3 -20.13 -3.88 -12.35
C LYS A 3 -18.63 -4.17 -12.34
N ILE A 4 -18.14 -4.76 -11.26
CA ILE A 4 -16.75 -5.21 -11.14
C ILE A 4 -16.82 -6.73 -11.05
N PHE A 5 -16.09 -7.45 -11.91
CA PHE A 5 -16.18 -8.92 -12.02
C PHE A 5 -17.62 -9.47 -12.03
N GLY A 6 -18.51 -8.82 -12.78
CA GLY A 6 -19.91 -9.24 -12.93
C GLY A 6 -20.85 -8.92 -11.75
N LYS A 7 -20.35 -8.42 -10.62
CA LYS A 7 -21.15 -8.08 -9.43
C LYS A 7 -21.10 -6.58 -9.07
N PRO A 8 -22.03 -6.05 -8.26
CA PRO A 8 -21.97 -4.67 -7.77
C PRO A 8 -20.67 -4.38 -7.01
N TYR A 9 -20.18 -3.13 -7.09
CA TYR A 9 -18.97 -2.69 -6.39
C TYR A 9 -18.97 -3.08 -4.91
N ARG A 10 -20.14 -2.98 -4.24
CA ARG A 10 -20.27 -3.27 -2.80
C ARG A 10 -19.77 -4.66 -2.41
N GLU A 11 -19.94 -5.65 -3.28
CA GLU A 11 -19.55 -7.04 -3.05
C GLU A 11 -18.07 -7.30 -3.40
N ASN A 12 -17.47 -6.49 -4.26
CA ASN A 12 -16.11 -6.67 -4.77
C ASN A 12 -15.12 -5.61 -4.29
N ARG A 13 -15.46 -4.80 -3.27
CA ARG A 13 -14.60 -3.70 -2.77
C ARG A 13 -13.18 -4.14 -2.41
N ARG A 14 -13.01 -5.36 -1.86
CA ARG A 14 -11.70 -5.91 -1.47
C ARG A 14 -10.83 -6.31 -2.67
N ARG A 15 -11.43 -6.44 -3.85
CA ARG A 15 -10.76 -6.84 -5.09
C ARG A 15 -10.25 -5.62 -5.87
N VAL A 16 -10.49 -4.41 -5.36
CA VAL A 16 -10.16 -3.14 -5.98
C VAL A 16 -9.29 -2.34 -5.02
N GLY A 17 -8.03 -2.16 -5.38
CA GLY A 17 -7.07 -1.33 -4.67
C GLY A 17 -7.05 0.08 -5.25
N TYR A 18 -6.95 1.09 -4.39
CA TYR A 18 -6.75 2.47 -4.80
C TYR A 18 -5.40 2.97 -4.28
N VAL A 19 -4.63 3.56 -5.18
CA VAL A 19 -3.33 4.17 -4.88
C VAL A 19 -3.48 5.68 -5.08
N PRO A 20 -3.49 6.47 -3.99
CA PRO A 20 -3.62 7.92 -4.08
C PRO A 20 -2.35 8.58 -4.60
N GLN A 21 -2.50 9.81 -5.10
CA GLN A 21 -1.41 10.62 -5.62
C GLN A 21 -0.45 11.08 -4.51
N ARG A 22 0.83 11.23 -4.86
CA ARG A 22 1.95 11.54 -3.94
C ARG A 22 1.76 12.82 -3.11
N GLU A 23 1.16 13.86 -3.67
CA GLU A 23 0.99 15.16 -3.01
C GLU A 23 -0.09 15.15 -1.91
N SER A 24 -1.00 14.18 -1.95
CA SER A 24 -2.05 14.03 -0.94
C SER A 24 -1.60 13.30 0.33
N VAL A 25 -0.33 12.88 0.38
CA VAL A 25 0.23 12.04 1.44
C VAL A 25 1.16 12.86 2.32
N ASP A 26 0.87 12.89 3.61
CA ASP A 26 1.78 13.46 4.62
C ASP A 26 2.94 12.49 4.88
N TRP A 27 4.12 12.86 4.36
CA TRP A 27 5.35 12.08 4.49
C TRP A 27 6.13 12.37 5.78
N ASP A 28 5.79 13.43 6.49
CA ASP A 28 6.47 13.84 7.73
C ASP A 28 5.96 13.09 8.96
N PHE A 29 4.91 12.27 8.79
CA PHE A 29 4.38 11.43 9.84
C PHE A 29 5.45 10.45 10.35
N PRO A 30 5.61 10.28 11.68
CA PRO A 30 6.71 9.52 12.29
C PRO A 30 6.47 8.00 12.21
N VAL A 31 6.31 7.46 11.00
CA VAL A 31 6.10 6.03 10.72
C VAL A 31 7.26 5.45 9.94
N THR A 32 7.51 4.16 10.18
CA THR A 32 8.50 3.40 9.42
C THR A 32 7.95 3.00 8.05
N VAL A 33 8.86 2.66 7.14
CA VAL A 33 8.53 2.04 5.85
C VAL A 33 7.66 0.79 6.01
N MET A 34 7.95 -0.05 7.00
CA MET A 34 7.14 -1.23 7.30
C MET A 34 5.72 -0.84 7.71
N ASP A 35 5.56 0.17 8.57
CA ASP A 35 4.24 0.63 9.01
C ASP A 35 3.39 1.11 7.82
N VAL A 36 3.99 1.87 6.90
CA VAL A 36 3.32 2.34 5.68
C VAL A 36 2.81 1.19 4.83
N VAL A 37 3.63 0.15 4.63
CA VAL A 37 3.21 -1.02 3.83
C VAL A 37 2.16 -1.85 4.58
N MET A 38 2.29 -1.99 5.90
CA MET A 38 1.30 -2.65 6.75
C MET A 38 -0.06 -1.97 6.69
N MET A 39 -0.14 -0.65 6.44
CA MET A 39 -1.42 0.02 6.24
C MET A 39 -2.21 -0.53 5.03
N GLY A 40 -1.54 -1.13 4.05
CA GLY A 40 -2.18 -1.84 2.94
C GLY A 40 -2.96 -3.09 3.38
N ARG A 41 -2.66 -3.65 4.57
CA ARG A 41 -3.31 -4.85 5.12
C ARG A 41 -4.60 -4.56 5.89
N TYR A 42 -4.88 -3.31 6.26
CA TYR A 42 -6.05 -3.00 7.10
C TYR A 42 -7.40 -3.37 6.45
N GLY A 43 -7.48 -3.39 5.11
CA GLY A 43 -8.65 -3.90 4.38
C GLY A 43 -8.94 -5.39 4.61
N HIS A 44 -7.91 -6.18 4.90
CA HIS A 44 -7.99 -7.62 5.21
C HIS A 44 -8.11 -7.90 6.70
N VAL A 45 -7.39 -7.14 7.54
CA VAL A 45 -7.40 -7.29 9.01
C VAL A 45 -8.75 -6.87 9.60
N GLY A 46 -9.33 -5.76 9.13
CA GLY A 46 -10.56 -5.17 9.67
C GLY A 46 -10.29 -4.20 10.83
N TRP A 47 -11.21 -3.25 11.04
CA TRP A 47 -11.01 -2.04 11.85
C TRP A 47 -10.67 -2.29 13.34
N PHE A 48 -11.09 -3.42 13.91
CA PHE A 48 -10.91 -3.74 15.33
C PHE A 48 -9.87 -4.84 15.61
N LYS A 49 -9.18 -5.35 14.58
CA LYS A 49 -8.25 -6.47 14.73
C LYS A 49 -6.82 -5.96 14.60
N ARG A 50 -5.90 -6.62 15.32
CA ARG A 50 -4.47 -6.38 15.19
C ARG A 50 -3.89 -7.18 14.01
N PRO A 51 -2.98 -6.60 13.22
CA PRO A 51 -2.28 -7.34 12.17
C PRO A 51 -1.52 -8.53 12.75
N LYS A 52 -1.59 -9.68 12.08
CA LYS A 52 -0.93 -10.92 12.51
C LYS A 52 0.46 -11.05 11.90
N LYS A 53 1.17 -12.13 12.25
CA LYS A 53 2.45 -12.49 11.62
C LYS A 53 2.32 -12.60 10.09
N ALA A 54 1.27 -13.25 9.60
CA ALA A 54 1.01 -13.38 8.17
C ALA A 54 0.92 -12.02 7.44
N ASP A 55 0.29 -11.01 8.04
CA ASP A 55 0.20 -9.67 7.46
C ASP A 55 1.58 -8.99 7.36
N ARG A 56 2.42 -9.19 8.38
CA ARG A 56 3.81 -8.72 8.39
C ARG A 56 4.66 -9.43 7.35
N ASP A 57 4.48 -10.74 7.18
CA ASP A 57 5.20 -11.52 6.17
C ASP A 57 4.83 -11.03 4.76
N ILE A 58 3.53 -10.82 4.47
CA ILE A 58 3.07 -10.23 3.20
C ILE A 58 3.66 -8.83 2.97
N ALA A 59 3.65 -7.96 3.98
CA ALA A 59 4.24 -6.62 3.87
C ALA A 59 5.74 -6.67 3.60
N ARG A 60 6.45 -7.60 4.24
CA ARG A 60 7.88 -7.84 4.02
C ARG A 60 8.16 -8.28 2.59
N ASP A 61 7.39 -9.22 2.06
CA ASP A 61 7.52 -9.70 0.68
C ASP A 61 7.23 -8.59 -0.34
N CYS A 62 6.23 -7.73 -0.06
CA CYS A 62 5.95 -6.57 -0.91
C CYS A 62 7.11 -5.57 -0.93
N LEU A 63 7.75 -5.32 0.22
CA LEU A 63 8.92 -4.47 0.31
C LEU A 63 10.12 -5.05 -0.45
N ASP A 64 10.28 -6.36 -0.43
CA ASP A 64 11.35 -7.04 -1.16
C ASP A 64 11.17 -6.92 -2.68
N LYS A 65 9.95 -7.10 -3.19
CA LYS A 65 9.59 -6.93 -4.61
C LYS A 65 9.96 -5.55 -5.17
N VAL A 66 9.86 -4.50 -4.35
CA VAL A 66 10.21 -3.13 -4.74
C VAL A 66 11.64 -2.72 -4.33
N LYS A 67 12.44 -3.67 -3.82
CA LYS A 67 13.83 -3.46 -3.35
C LYS A 67 13.96 -2.43 -2.23
N MET A 68 12.98 -2.39 -1.31
CA MET A 68 12.95 -1.48 -0.16
C MET A 68 13.03 -2.19 1.19
N LEU A 69 13.14 -3.52 1.22
CA LEU A 69 13.25 -4.30 2.46
C LEU A 69 14.38 -3.83 3.41
N PRO A 70 15.59 -3.45 2.93
CA PRO A 70 16.64 -2.92 3.81
C PRO A 70 16.25 -1.63 4.56
N PHE A 71 15.27 -0.89 4.04
CA PHE A 71 14.78 0.36 4.63
C PHE A 71 13.56 0.17 5.53
N ALA A 72 13.11 -1.07 5.78
CA ALA A 72 11.87 -1.37 6.49
C ALA A 72 11.72 -0.64 7.84
N ASN A 73 12.81 -0.47 8.58
CA ASN A 73 12.81 0.19 9.90
C ASN A 73 13.13 1.69 9.83
N ARG A 74 13.41 2.24 8.64
CA ARG A 74 13.70 3.66 8.46
C ARG A 74 12.38 4.44 8.43
N GLN A 75 12.39 5.66 8.95
CA GLN A 75 11.24 6.56 8.80
C GLN A 75 11.04 6.94 7.33
N ILE A 76 9.79 7.03 6.90
CA ILE A 76 9.42 7.33 5.51
C ILE A 76 9.86 8.73 5.06
N SER A 77 9.86 9.71 5.98
CA SER A 77 10.36 11.08 5.77
C SER A 77 11.84 11.13 5.37
N ASN A 78 12.63 10.14 5.82
CA ASN A 78 14.07 10.08 5.57
C ASN A 78 14.45 9.40 4.24
N LEU A 79 13.46 9.07 3.39
CA LEU A 79 13.66 8.46 2.08
C LEU A 79 13.61 9.51 0.96
N SER A 80 14.34 9.25 -0.13
CA SER A 80 14.23 10.08 -1.34
C SER A 80 12.84 9.92 -1.97
N GLY A 81 12.41 10.87 -2.80
CA GLY A 81 11.11 10.81 -3.48
C GLY A 81 10.87 9.51 -4.26
N GLY A 82 11.87 9.02 -5.00
CA GLY A 82 11.78 7.75 -5.72
C GLY A 82 11.79 6.51 -4.80
N GLN A 83 12.36 6.61 -3.60
CA GLN A 83 12.24 5.57 -2.58
C GLN A 83 10.84 5.57 -1.95
N GLN A 84 10.29 6.75 -1.62
CA GLN A 84 8.92 6.92 -1.14
C GLN A 84 7.89 6.35 -2.13
N GLN A 85 8.06 6.60 -3.42
CA GLN A 85 7.21 6.04 -4.48
C GLN A 85 7.22 4.50 -4.49
N ARG A 86 8.40 3.89 -4.34
CA ARG A 86 8.53 2.42 -4.26
C ARG A 86 7.86 1.85 -3.00
N VAL A 87 7.97 2.54 -1.87
CA VAL A 87 7.25 2.15 -0.64
C VAL A 87 5.74 2.25 -0.82
N PHE A 88 5.26 3.26 -1.53
CA PHE A 88 3.83 3.37 -1.87
C PHE A 88 3.35 2.25 -2.78
N LEU A 89 4.16 1.87 -3.76
CA LEU A 89 3.88 0.70 -4.60
C LEU A 89 3.81 -0.58 -3.75
N ALA A 90 4.74 -0.77 -2.80
CA ALA A 90 4.68 -1.90 -1.89
C ALA A 90 3.41 -1.90 -1.02
N ARG A 91 2.98 -0.73 -0.50
CA ARG A 91 1.71 -0.58 0.23
C ARG A 91 0.52 -0.99 -0.64
N ALA A 92 0.49 -0.60 -1.91
CA ALA A 92 -0.54 -1.01 -2.85
C ALA A 92 -0.52 -2.53 -3.06
N LEU A 93 0.64 -3.11 -3.34
CA LEU A 93 0.80 -4.56 -3.51
C LEU A 93 0.34 -5.34 -2.27
N ALA A 94 0.60 -4.82 -1.07
CA ALA A 94 0.15 -5.43 0.18
C ALA A 94 -1.39 -5.48 0.32
N GLN A 95 -2.14 -4.68 -0.44
CA GLN A 95 -3.60 -4.79 -0.47
C GLN A 95 -4.10 -6.08 -1.15
N GLU A 96 -3.25 -6.83 -1.86
CA GLU A 96 -3.62 -8.07 -2.58
C GLU A 96 -4.92 -7.93 -3.37
N SER A 97 -5.06 -6.82 -4.10
CA SER A 97 -6.24 -6.52 -4.91
C SER A 97 -6.06 -7.05 -6.32
N ASP A 98 -7.16 -7.47 -6.96
CA ASP A 98 -7.13 -7.97 -8.33
C ASP A 98 -7.02 -6.85 -9.37
N VAL A 99 -7.52 -5.65 -9.03
CA VAL A 99 -7.48 -4.46 -9.88
C VAL A 99 -6.97 -3.28 -9.08
N TYR A 100 -6.00 -2.55 -9.63
CA TYR A 100 -5.44 -1.34 -9.02
C TYR A 100 -5.82 -0.11 -9.83
N PHE A 101 -6.49 0.85 -9.18
CA PHE A 101 -6.63 2.20 -9.71
C PHE A 101 -5.50 3.05 -9.16
N MET A 102 -4.68 3.57 -10.07
CA MET A 102 -3.58 4.46 -9.75
C MET A 102 -3.87 5.80 -10.43
N ASP A 103 -4.07 6.82 -9.62
CA ASP A 103 -4.19 8.19 -10.13
C ASP A 103 -2.78 8.75 -10.29
N GLU A 104 -2.33 8.85 -11.54
CA GLU A 104 -1.01 9.36 -11.95
C GLU A 104 0.21 8.82 -11.15
N PRO A 105 0.48 7.50 -11.14
CA PRO A 105 1.56 6.93 -10.33
C PRO A 105 2.98 7.34 -10.78
N PHE A 106 3.11 8.02 -11.93
CA PHE A 106 4.39 8.42 -12.54
C PHE A 106 4.45 9.90 -12.94
N ALA A 107 3.44 10.72 -12.64
CA ALA A 107 3.51 12.15 -12.96
C ALA A 107 4.63 12.80 -12.12
N GLY A 108 5.68 13.27 -12.79
CA GLY A 108 6.85 13.89 -12.16
C GLY A 108 8.18 13.12 -12.29
N VAL A 109 8.33 12.23 -13.29
CA VAL A 109 9.67 11.90 -13.84
C VAL A 109 10.11 13.02 -14.78
#